data_AF-A0A9D4WAU9-F1
#
_entry.id   AF-A0A9D4WAU9-F1
#
_cell.length_a   1.000
_cell.length_b   1.000
_cell.length_c   1.000
_cell.angle_alpha   90.00
_cell.angle_beta   90.00
_cell.angle_gamma   90.00
#
_symmetry.space_group_name_H-M   'P 1'
#
loop_
_entity.id
_entity.type
_entity.pdbx_description
1 polymer ?
#
loop_
_entity_poly.entity_id
_entity_poly.type
_entity_poly.pdbx_seq_one_letter_code
_entity_poly.pdbx_strand_id
1 'polypeptide(L)'
;KYPADLVAKFYYAKRKLVWEIMRDGLKDKIEIQWRNISAIRAIIEDNSPGILEIELDKVPSFYREIEPKPGKHTVWTLSHDFTHGQASKYRKHCLQFPHGVLDQYYAKLLQC
;
A
#
# COMPACT_ATOMS: atom_id res chain seq x y z
N LYS A 1 9.25 13.63 5.92
CA LYS A 1 10.13 12.73 5.10
C LYS A 1 9.39 11.41 4.97
N TYR A 2 8.95 11.04 3.77
CA TYR A 2 8.31 9.74 3.54
C TYR A 2 9.37 8.63 3.68
N PRO A 3 9.00 7.43 4.15
CA PRO A 3 9.94 6.32 4.18
C PRO A 3 10.37 6.04 2.74
N ALA A 4 11.66 6.21 2.44
CA ALA A 4 12.23 5.88 1.13
C ALA A 4 12.11 4.36 0.81
N ASP A 5 11.64 3.60 1.79
CA ASP A 5 11.54 2.15 1.79
C ASP A 5 10.11 1.62 1.59
N LEU A 6 9.16 2.48 1.19
CA LEU A 6 7.80 2.07 0.88
C LEU A 6 7.64 1.73 -0.60
N VAL A 7 7.14 0.53 -0.90
CA VAL A 7 6.71 0.12 -2.23
C VAL A 7 5.21 -0.14 -2.25
N ALA A 8 4.48 0.61 -3.06
CA ALA A 8 3.07 0.37 -3.33
C ALA A 8 2.88 -0.50 -4.57
N LYS A 9 2.08 -1.56 -4.45
CA LYS A 9 1.76 -2.50 -5.53
C LYS A 9 0.25 -2.56 -5.75
N PHE A 10 -0.12 -2.48 -7.02
CA PHE A 10 -1.51 -2.53 -7.49
C PHE A 10 -1.73 -3.88 -8.18
N TYR A 11 -2.38 -4.82 -7.48
CA TYR A 11 -2.68 -6.13 -8.05
C TYR A 11 -4.09 -6.13 -8.65
N TYR A 12 -4.20 -5.64 -9.90
CA TYR A 12 -5.49 -5.49 -10.60
C TYR A 12 -6.30 -6.79 -10.70
N ALA A 13 -5.68 -7.87 -11.18
CA ALA A 13 -6.37 -9.16 -11.32
C ALA A 13 -6.79 -9.77 -9.97
N LYS A 14 -6.02 -9.52 -8.90
CA LYS A 14 -6.33 -9.99 -7.54
C LYS A 14 -7.20 -9.00 -6.75
N ARG A 15 -7.52 -7.85 -7.34
CA ARG A 15 -8.30 -6.75 -6.76
C ARG A 15 -7.84 -6.37 -5.36
N LYS A 16 -6.53 -6.11 -5.22
CA LYS A 16 -5.93 -5.68 -3.94
C LYS A 16 -4.78 -4.68 -4.12
N LEU A 17 -4.62 -3.83 -3.11
CA LEU A 17 -3.44 -2.99 -2.92
C LEU A 17 -2.53 -3.61 -1.87
N VAL A 18 -1.23 -3.51 -2.08
CA VAL A 18 -0.22 -4.01 -1.15
C VAL A 18 0.83 -2.93 -0.95
N TRP A 19 1.11 -2.59 0.30
CA TRP A 19 2.17 -1.67 0.67
C TRP A 19 3.23 -2.43 1.46
N GLU A 20 4.44 -2.47 0.94
CA GLU A 20 5.60 -3.11 1.58
C GLU A 20 6.52 -2.01 2.13
N ILE A 21 6.94 -2.14 3.39
CA ILE A 21 7.83 -1.21 4.07
C ILE A 21 9.06 -2.00 4.51
N MET A 22 10.28 -1.55 4.17
CA MET A 22 11.48 -2.13 4.77
C MET A 22 11.68 -1.61 6.19
N ARG A 23 11.95 -2.52 7.14
CA ARG A 23 12.37 -2.22 8.51
C ARG A 23 13.39 -3.26 8.95
N ASP A 24 14.56 -2.80 9.41
CA ASP A 24 15.61 -3.64 9.98
C ASP A 24 16.01 -4.85 9.10
N GLY A 25 16.03 -4.65 7.78
CA GLY A 25 16.39 -5.69 6.80
C GLY A 25 15.28 -6.68 6.43
N LEU A 26 14.09 -6.55 7.03
CA LEU A 26 12.89 -7.34 6.70
C LEU A 26 11.80 -6.44 6.12
N LYS A 27 10.80 -7.05 5.47
CA LYS A 27 9.60 -6.35 5.02
C LYS A 27 8.43 -6.51 5.98
N ASP A 28 7.80 -5.39 6.29
CA ASP A 28 6.45 -5.34 6.81
C ASP A 28 5.47 -5.05 5.65
N LYS A 29 4.26 -5.61 5.71
CA LYS A 29 3.29 -5.53 4.61
C LYS A 29 1.89 -5.21 5.11
N ILE A 30 1.28 -4.19 4.50
CA ILE A 30 -0.14 -3.89 4.61
C ILE A 30 -0.83 -4.41 3.35
N GLU A 31 -1.86 -5.24 3.50
CA GLU A 31 -2.68 -5.73 2.40
C GLU A 31 -4.11 -5.22 2.52
N ILE A 32 -4.60 -4.62 1.45
CA ILE A 32 -5.91 -3.96 1.38
C ILE A 32 -6.69 -4.57 0.22
N GLN A 33 -7.77 -5.27 0.55
CA GLN A 33 -8.67 -5.82 -0.46
C GLN A 33 -9.54 -4.70 -1.03
N TRP A 34 -9.70 -4.64 -2.36
CA TRP A 34 -10.51 -3.58 -2.99
C TRP A 34 -11.95 -3.55 -2.52
N ARG A 35 -12.55 -4.72 -2.22
CA ARG A 35 -13.91 -4.80 -1.65
C ARG A 35 -14.06 -4.08 -0.30
N ASN A 36 -12.96 -3.74 0.36
CA ASN A 36 -12.94 -3.01 1.63
C ASN A 36 -12.64 -1.51 1.42
N ILE A 37 -12.43 -1.04 0.20
CA ILE A 37 -12.22 0.38 -0.13
C ILE A 37 -13.59 1.00 -0.42
N SER A 38 -14.03 1.93 0.41
CA SER A 38 -15.31 2.63 0.24
C SER A 38 -15.20 3.91 -0.57
N ALA A 39 -14.03 4.55 -0.56
CA ALA A 39 -13.74 5.68 -1.44
C ALA A 39 -12.29 5.63 -1.91
N ILE A 40 -12.07 6.05 -3.14
CA ILE A 40 -10.74 6.20 -3.72
C ILE A 40 -10.69 7.51 -4.51
N ARG A 41 -9.60 8.26 -4.34
CA ARG A 41 -9.36 9.53 -5.04
C ARG A 41 -7.89 9.67 -5.35
N ALA A 42 -7.57 10.21 -6.52
CA ALA A 42 -6.24 10.70 -6.82
C ALA A 42 -6.26 12.23 -6.96
N ILE A 43 -5.23 12.88 -6.43
CA ILE A 43 -4.91 14.28 -6.67
C ILE A 43 -3.68 14.28 -7.57
N ILE A 44 -3.85 14.72 -8.82
CA ILE A 44 -2.81 14.75 -9.84
C ILE A 44 -2.83 16.16 -10.43
N GLU A 45 -1.80 16.94 -10.12
CA GLU A 45 -1.62 18.32 -10.55
C GLU A 45 -0.30 18.44 -11.31
N ASP A 46 -0.27 19.34 -12.31
CA ASP A 46 0.93 19.56 -13.12
C ASP A 46 2.12 19.99 -12.26
N ASN A 47 3.27 19.35 -12.48
CA ASN A 47 4.53 19.56 -11.75
C ASN A 47 4.46 19.29 -10.23
N SER A 48 3.43 18.60 -9.76
CA SER A 48 3.28 18.24 -8.34
C SER A 48 3.32 16.72 -8.11
N PRO A 49 3.71 16.26 -6.91
CA PRO A 49 3.59 14.85 -6.55
C PRO A 49 2.13 14.37 -6.61
N GLY A 50 1.90 13.19 -7.19
CA GLY A 50 0.57 12.58 -7.20
C GLY A 50 0.22 12.05 -5.81
N ILE A 51 -1.02 12.24 -5.36
CA ILE A 51 -1.50 11.71 -4.09
C ILE A 51 -2.62 10.71 -4.36
N LEU A 52 -2.48 9.47 -3.86
CA LEU A 52 -3.56 8.50 -3.80
C LEU A 52 -4.14 8.51 -2.39
N GLU A 53 -5.45 8.73 -2.30
CA GLU A 53 -6.21 8.59 -1.06
C GLU A 53 -7.19 7.44 -1.18
N ILE A 54 -7.24 6.62 -0.13
CA ILE A 54 -8.22 5.55 0.02
C ILE A 54 -8.90 5.65 1.38
N GLU A 55 -10.20 5.40 1.40
CA GLU A 55 -10.97 5.21 2.62
C GLU A 55 -11.38 3.74 2.73
N LEU A 56 -11.20 3.16 3.92
CA LEU A 56 -11.44 1.74 4.17
C LEU A 56 -12.63 1.51 5.11
N ASP A 57 -13.41 0.48 4.82
CA ASP A 57 -14.49 -0.01 5.69
C ASP A 57 -14.05 -1.11 6.65
N LYS A 58 -12.90 -1.72 6.37
CA LYS A 58 -12.29 -2.74 7.23
C LYS A 58 -10.82 -2.44 7.43
N VAL A 59 -10.34 -2.76 8.64
CA VAL A 59 -8.92 -2.71 8.99
C VAL A 59 -8.11 -3.55 7.98
N PRO A 60 -6.99 -3.02 7.46
CA PRO A 60 -6.09 -3.79 6.60
C PRO A 60 -5.54 -5.06 7.25
N SER A 61 -5.08 -6.00 6.43
CA SER A 61 -4.33 -7.15 6.94
C SER A 61 -2.84 -6.84 7.02
N PHE A 62 -2.21 -7.19 8.13
CA PHE A 62 -0.80 -6.94 8.38
C PHE A 62 0.00 -8.24 8.32
N TYR A 63 1.18 -8.17 7.71
CA TYR A 63 2.10 -9.29 7.59
C TYR A 63 3.54 -8.84 7.78
N ARG A 64 4.40 -9.79 8.17
CA ARG A 64 5.84 -9.61 8.27
C ARG A 64 6.56 -10.70 7.49
N GLU A 65 7.65 -10.34 6.82
CA GLU A 65 8.56 -11.27 6.18
C GLU A 65 9.28 -12.10 7.25
N ILE A 66 9.36 -13.41 7.02
CA ILE A 66 10.18 -14.31 7.83
C ILE A 66 11.43 -14.70 7.03
N GLU A 67 12.58 -14.76 7.71
CA GLU A 67 13.91 -15.12 7.22
C GLU A 67 14.10 -15.06 5.70
N PRO A 68 14.68 -13.97 5.16
CA PRO A 68 14.89 -13.84 3.72
C PRO A 68 15.90 -14.91 3.25
N LYS A 69 15.45 -15.83 2.40
CA LYS A 69 16.31 -16.85 1.79
C LYS A 69 16.72 -16.42 0.39
N PRO A 70 18.04 -16.29 0.10
CA PRO A 70 18.52 -15.93 -1.23
C PRO A 70 17.95 -16.87 -2.30
N GLY A 71 17.41 -16.29 -3.38
CA GLY A 71 16.85 -17.05 -4.50
C GLY A 71 15.50 -17.74 -4.24
N LYS A 72 14.85 -17.48 -3.10
CA LYS A 72 13.49 -17.97 -2.81
C LYS A 72 12.48 -16.81 -2.77
N HIS A 73 11.21 -17.15 -2.98
CA HIS A 73 10.12 -16.19 -2.81
C HIS A 73 10.01 -15.77 -1.34
N THR A 74 9.70 -14.49 -1.10
CA THR A 74 9.40 -13.96 0.23
C THR A 74 8.26 -14.76 0.88
N VAL A 75 8.49 -15.21 2.10
CA VAL A 75 7.49 -15.88 2.93
C VAL A 75 6.92 -14.87 3.93
N TRP A 76 5.60 -14.84 4.03
CA TRP A 76 4.87 -13.89 4.88
C TRP A 76 4.18 -14.62 6.03
N THR A 77 4.27 -14.08 7.24
CA THR A 77 3.44 -14.47 8.37
C THR A 77 2.50 -13.34 8.77
N LEU A 78 1.35 -13.67 9.37
CA LEU A 78 0.44 -12.66 9.94
C LEU A 78 1.16 -11.88 11.04
N SER A 79 0.90 -10.57 11.10
CA SER A 79 1.48 -9.68 12.10
C SER A 79 0.40 -8.80 12.74
N HIS A 80 0.78 -8.13 13.83
CA HIS A 80 0.00 -7.03 14.38
C HIS A 80 0.24 -5.75 13.57
N ASP A 81 -0.54 -4.71 13.89
CA ASP A 81 -0.36 -3.39 13.29
C ASP A 81 0.98 -2.76 13.72
N PHE A 82 1.94 -2.77 12.81
CA PHE A 82 3.29 -2.21 12.98
C PHE A 82 3.35 -0.68 12.78
N THR A 83 2.20 -0.03 12.53
CA THR A 83 2.08 1.43 12.38
C THR A 83 1.70 2.12 13.70
N HIS A 84 1.92 1.45 14.84
CA HIS A 84 1.53 1.93 16.17
C HIS A 84 0.02 2.20 16.26
N GLY A 85 -0.78 1.35 15.62
CA GLY A 85 -2.24 1.43 15.62
C GLY A 85 -2.83 2.45 14.65
N GLN A 86 -2.02 3.21 13.90
CA GLN A 86 -2.52 4.22 12.96
C GLN A 86 -3.38 3.60 11.85
N ALA A 87 -2.88 2.54 11.22
CA ALA A 87 -3.56 1.85 10.13
C ALA A 87 -4.85 1.15 10.58
N SER A 88 -4.93 0.73 11.85
CA SER A 88 -6.15 0.15 12.42
C SER A 88 -7.15 1.20 12.89
N LYS A 89 -6.69 2.38 13.33
CA LYS A 89 -7.53 3.44 13.90
C LYS A 89 -8.16 4.33 12.84
N TYR A 90 -7.40 4.69 11.80
CA TYR A 90 -7.85 5.63 10.78
C TYR A 90 -8.33 4.89 9.55
N ARG A 91 -9.49 5.28 9.02
CA ARG A 91 -10.04 4.72 7.78
C ARG A 91 -9.40 5.32 6.53
N LYS A 92 -8.91 6.56 6.62
CA LYS A 92 -8.32 7.29 5.50
C LYS A 92 -6.80 7.10 5.50
N HIS A 93 -6.27 6.69 4.37
CA HIS A 93 -4.84 6.52 4.16
C HIS A 93 -4.42 7.21 2.86
N CYS A 94 -3.24 7.82 2.87
CA CYS A 94 -2.70 8.53 1.73
C CYS A 94 -1.29 8.05 1.39
N LEU A 95 -1.00 7.99 0.08
CA LEU A 95 0.33 7.77 -0.45
C LEU A 95 0.69 8.88 -1.43
N GLN A 96 1.91 9.39 -1.31
CA GLN A 96 2.48 10.36 -2.25
C GLN A 96 3.43 9.65 -3.21
N PHE A 97 3.31 9.97 -4.49
CA PHE A 97 4.10 9.44 -5.59
C PHE A 97 4.86 10.58 -6.27
N PRO A 98 6.04 10.31 -6.86
CA PRO A 98 6.67 11.27 -7.76
C PRO A 98 5.71 11.69 -8.89
N HIS A 99 5.90 12.90 -9.41
CA HIS A 99 5.10 13.47 -10.49
C HIS A 99 4.99 12.50 -11.69
N GLY A 100 3.76 12.31 -12.21
CA GLY A 100 3.45 11.45 -13.35
C GLY A 100 3.46 9.93 -13.09
N VAL A 101 3.90 9.48 -11.91
CA VAL A 101 3.97 8.03 -11.62
C VAL A 101 2.58 7.45 -11.41
N LEU A 102 1.73 8.12 -10.62
CA LEU A 102 0.42 7.59 -10.20
C LEU A 102 -0.57 7.45 -11.37
N ASP A 103 -0.47 8.31 -12.36
CA ASP A 103 -1.47 8.58 -13.39
C ASP A 103 -1.93 7.32 -14.12
N GLN A 104 -0.97 6.56 -14.69
CA GLN A 104 -1.28 5.33 -15.40
C GLN A 104 -1.85 4.23 -14.48
N TYR A 105 -1.37 4.15 -13.24
CA TYR A 105 -1.81 3.12 -12.30
C TYR A 105 -3.23 3.42 -11.79
N TYR A 106 -3.54 4.70 -11.58
CA TYR A 106 -4.85 5.16 -11.16
C TYR A 106 -5.88 4.98 -12.29
N ALA A 107 -5.56 5.37 -13.53
CA ALA A 107 -6.43 5.15 -14.67
C ALA A 107 -6.80 3.67 -14.83
N LYS A 108 -5.82 2.76 -14.68
CA LYS A 108 -6.06 1.32 -14.72
C LYS A 108 -6.89 0.81 -13.54
N LEU A 109 -6.73 1.41 -12.36
CA LEU A 109 -7.49 1.02 -11.17
C LEU A 109 -8.98 1.30 -11.36
N LEU A 110 -9.34 2.41 -11.99
CA LEU A 110 -10.74 2.78 -12.25
C LEU A 110 -11.42 1.89 -13.32
N GLN A 111 -10.66 1.10 -14.08
CA GLN A 111 -11.16 0.24 -15.15
C GLN A 111 -11.42 -1.22 -14.71
N CYS A 112 -11.12 -1.57 -13.45
CA CYS A 112 -11.12 -2.95 -12.93
C CYS A 112 -12.12 -3.14 -11.76
#